data_AF-A0A377K014-F1
#
_entry.id   AF-A0A377K014-F1
#
_cell.length_a   1.000
_cell.length_b   1.000
_cell.length_c   1.000
_cell.angle_alpha   90.00
_cell.angle_beta   90.00
_cell.angle_gamma   90.00
#
_symmetry.space_group_name_H-M   'P 1'
#
loop_
_entity.id
_entity.type
_entity.pdbx_description
1 polymer ?
#
loop_
_entity_poly.entity_id
_entity_poly.type
_entity_poly.pdbx_seq_one_letter_code
_entity_poly.pdbx_strand_id
1 'polypeptide(L)'
;MSKGTTSQDAPFGTLLGYAPGGVAIYSSDYSSLDPQEYEDDAVFRSYIDDEYMGHKWQCVEFARRFLFLNYGVVFTDVGMAWEIFSLRFLREVVNDNILPLQAFPNGSPRAPVAGALLIWDKGGEFKDTGHVAIITQLHGNKVRIAEQNVIHTPLPQGQQWTRELEMVVENGGYTLKDTFDDTTILGWMIQTEDTEYSLPQPEIAGELLKISGARLENKGQFDGKWLDEKDPLQNAYVQANGQVINQDPYHYYTITESAEQELIKATNELHLMYLHATDKVLKDDNLLALFDIPKILWPRLRLSWQRRRHHMITGRMDFCMDERGLKVYEYNADSASCHTEAGLILERWAEQGYKGNGFNPAEGLINELAGAWKHSRARPFVHIMQDKDIEENYHAQFMEQALHQAGFETRILRGLDELGWDAAGQLIDGEGRLVNCVWKTWAWETAFDQIREVSDREFAAVPIRTGHPQNEVRLIDVLLRPEVLVF
;
A
#
# COMPACT_ATOMS: atom_id res chain seq x y z
N MET A 1 19.27 -0.33 15.38
CA MET A 1 20.57 0.06 14.78
C MET A 1 21.70 -0.15 15.78
N SER A 2 22.66 -1.02 15.44
CA SER A 2 23.90 -1.22 16.20
C SER A 2 24.87 -0.06 15.93
N LYS A 3 25.37 0.59 16.98
CA LYS A 3 26.39 1.65 16.91
C LYS A 3 27.81 1.05 16.89
N GLY A 4 28.08 0.18 15.93
CA GLY A 4 29.37 -0.47 15.80
C GLY A 4 29.77 -0.60 14.34
N THR A 5 30.12 0.51 13.68
CA THR A 5 30.85 0.45 12.40
C THR A 5 32.17 -0.27 12.66
N THR A 6 32.27 -1.52 12.24
CA THR A 6 33.56 -2.18 12.15
C THR A 6 34.24 -1.64 10.89
N SER A 7 35.57 -1.43 10.89
CA SER A 7 36.27 -0.76 9.78
C SER A 7 36.29 -1.56 8.46
N GLN A 8 35.43 -2.58 8.31
CA GLN A 8 35.35 -3.50 7.18
C GLN A 8 33.99 -3.45 6.46
N ASP A 9 32.96 -2.83 7.03
CA ASP A 9 31.64 -2.74 6.41
C ASP A 9 31.70 -1.90 5.13
N ALA A 10 31.05 -2.38 4.08
CA ALA A 10 30.99 -1.68 2.80
C ALA A 10 29.87 -0.61 2.82
N PRO A 11 30.05 0.51 2.08
CA PRO A 11 29.02 1.54 2.00
C PRO A 11 27.66 1.03 1.52
N PHE A 12 26.60 1.74 1.89
CA PHE A 12 25.23 1.45 1.49
C PHE A 12 25.11 1.25 -0.03
N GLY A 13 24.37 0.24 -0.45
CA GLY A 13 24.18 -0.10 -1.85
C GLY A 13 25.39 -0.72 -2.54
N THR A 14 26.50 -0.94 -1.83
CA THR A 14 27.62 -1.73 -2.37
C THR A 14 27.17 -3.16 -2.59
N LEU A 15 27.42 -3.69 -3.80
CA LEU A 15 27.21 -5.10 -4.11
C LEU A 15 28.18 -5.97 -3.31
N LEU A 16 27.63 -6.87 -2.50
CA LEU A 16 28.39 -7.80 -1.66
C LEU A 16 28.59 -9.16 -2.32
N GLY A 17 27.66 -9.57 -3.18
CA GLY A 17 27.67 -10.86 -3.85
C GLY A 17 26.31 -11.22 -4.41
N TYR A 18 26.08 -12.51 -4.66
CA TYR A 18 24.83 -13.00 -5.26
C TYR A 18 24.36 -14.26 -4.56
N ALA A 19 23.07 -14.37 -4.28
CA ALA A 19 22.41 -15.63 -3.93
C ALA A 19 22.17 -16.51 -5.19
N PRO A 20 21.68 -17.76 -5.04
CA PRO A 20 21.34 -18.61 -6.18
C PRO A 20 20.39 -17.91 -7.15
N GLY A 21 20.53 -18.22 -8.45
CA GLY A 21 19.81 -17.53 -9.52
C GLY A 21 20.37 -16.16 -9.90
N GLY A 22 21.46 -15.71 -9.26
CA GLY A 22 22.09 -14.42 -9.58
C GLY A 22 21.37 -13.23 -8.92
N VAL A 23 20.69 -13.45 -7.79
CA VAL A 23 20.01 -12.39 -7.04
C VAL A 23 21.02 -11.63 -6.20
N ALA A 24 21.23 -10.35 -6.51
CA ALA A 24 22.22 -9.51 -5.83
C ALA A 24 21.93 -9.33 -4.33
N ILE A 25 23.00 -9.24 -3.54
CA ILE A 25 22.98 -8.93 -2.10
C ILE A 25 23.74 -7.62 -1.92
N TYR A 26 23.11 -6.62 -1.31
CA TYR A 26 23.68 -5.28 -1.11
C TYR A 26 23.91 -4.99 0.37
N SER A 27 24.89 -4.12 0.65
CA SER A 27 25.05 -3.52 1.98
C SER A 27 23.88 -2.58 2.29
N SER A 28 23.30 -2.73 3.48
CA SER A 28 22.31 -1.82 4.05
C SER A 28 22.88 -0.94 5.18
N ASP A 29 24.18 -0.63 5.15
CA ASP A 29 24.83 0.20 6.16
C ASP A 29 24.46 1.70 6.00
N TYR A 30 23.36 2.09 6.63
CA TYR A 30 22.87 3.48 6.64
C TYR A 30 23.87 4.50 7.22
N SER A 31 24.87 4.07 8.00
CA SER A 31 25.84 5.00 8.58
C SER A 31 26.76 5.65 7.55
N SER A 32 26.86 5.04 6.37
CA SER A 32 27.65 5.52 5.24
C SER A 32 26.89 6.45 4.29
N LEU A 33 25.57 6.60 4.45
CA LEU A 33 24.75 7.51 3.65
C LEU A 33 24.93 8.95 4.08
N ASP A 34 24.93 9.86 3.12
CA ASP A 34 24.87 11.30 3.41
C ASP A 34 23.49 11.63 4.01
N PRO A 35 23.41 12.32 5.16
CA PRO A 35 22.15 12.82 5.72
C PRO A 35 21.24 13.58 4.72
N GLN A 36 21.79 14.20 3.68
CA GLN A 36 21.00 14.87 2.64
C GLN A 36 20.27 13.90 1.69
N GLU A 37 20.75 12.66 1.55
CA GLU A 37 20.07 11.63 0.74
C GLU A 37 18.80 11.09 1.42
N TYR A 38 18.54 11.46 2.69
CA TYR A 38 17.30 11.10 3.40
C TYR A 38 16.10 11.99 3.04
N GLU A 39 16.29 13.09 2.29
CA GLU A 39 15.21 14.06 2.04
C GLU A 39 14.13 13.54 1.07
N ASP A 40 14.43 12.53 0.24
CA ASP A 40 13.44 11.91 -0.65
C ASP A 40 13.36 10.39 -0.45
N ASP A 41 12.44 9.95 0.41
CA ASP A 41 12.18 8.53 0.72
C ASP A 41 11.92 7.66 -0.54
N ALA A 42 11.50 8.28 -1.65
CA ALA A 42 11.25 7.60 -2.92
C ALA A 42 12.50 6.85 -3.44
N VAL A 43 13.72 7.35 -3.20
CA VAL A 43 14.95 6.69 -3.70
C VAL A 43 15.24 5.37 -2.98
N PHE A 44 14.70 5.20 -1.78
CA PHE A 44 14.83 3.97 -0.99
C PHE A 44 13.83 2.89 -1.39
N ARG A 45 12.82 3.18 -2.22
CA ARG A 45 11.97 2.13 -2.77
C ARG A 45 12.72 1.33 -3.84
N SER A 46 12.72 0.00 -3.68
CA SER A 46 13.26 -0.95 -4.66
C SER A 46 12.15 -1.51 -5.51
N TYR A 47 12.31 -1.46 -6.83
CA TYR A 47 11.37 -2.02 -7.80
C TYR A 47 12.09 -2.91 -8.80
N ILE A 48 11.41 -3.94 -9.29
CA ILE A 48 11.75 -4.59 -10.56
C ILE A 48 10.54 -4.42 -11.46
N ASP A 49 10.75 -3.80 -12.62
CA ASP A 49 9.68 -3.28 -13.47
C ASP A 49 8.71 -2.41 -12.65
N ASP A 50 7.42 -2.74 -12.60
CA ASP A 50 6.40 -2.01 -11.81
C ASP A 50 6.11 -2.71 -10.45
N GLU A 51 6.87 -3.74 -10.07
CA GLU A 51 6.66 -4.49 -8.82
C GLU A 51 7.56 -4.00 -7.68
N TYR A 52 6.93 -3.63 -6.56
CA TYR A 52 7.64 -3.17 -5.36
C TYR A 52 8.30 -4.34 -4.61
N MET A 53 9.62 -4.28 -4.49
CA MET A 53 10.41 -5.29 -3.80
C MET A 53 10.55 -4.99 -2.30
N GLY A 54 10.62 -3.72 -1.91
CA GLY A 54 10.81 -3.33 -0.51
C GLY A 54 11.69 -2.09 -0.35
N HIS A 55 12.03 -1.79 0.89
CA HIS A 55 12.93 -0.70 1.23
C HIS A 55 14.40 -1.13 1.09
N LYS A 56 15.19 -0.38 0.31
CA LYS A 56 16.62 -0.62 0.12
C LYS A 56 17.37 -0.46 1.45
N TRP A 57 18.19 -1.39 1.90
CA TRP A 57 18.46 -2.74 1.37
C TRP A 57 18.12 -3.77 2.46
N GLN A 58 16.88 -3.71 2.94
CA GLN A 58 16.37 -4.47 4.07
C GLN A 58 16.26 -5.98 3.77
N CYS A 59 16.17 -6.78 4.84
CA CYS A 59 15.98 -8.24 4.74
C CYS A 59 14.70 -8.63 3.97
N VAL A 60 13.59 -7.90 4.22
CA VAL A 60 12.31 -8.08 3.53
C VAL A 60 12.44 -7.81 2.02
N GLU A 61 13.18 -6.76 1.64
CA GLU A 61 13.41 -6.40 0.24
C GLU A 61 14.13 -7.52 -0.52
N PHE A 62 15.18 -8.07 0.07
CA PHE A 62 15.92 -9.18 -0.52
C PHE A 62 15.05 -10.44 -0.63
N ALA A 63 14.32 -10.80 0.42
CA ALA A 63 13.48 -11.98 0.43
C ALA A 63 12.40 -11.92 -0.66
N ARG A 64 11.71 -10.78 -0.79
CA ARG A 64 10.70 -10.57 -1.83
C ARG A 64 11.32 -10.60 -3.22
N ARG A 65 12.45 -9.90 -3.43
CA ARG A 65 13.18 -9.88 -4.70
C ARG A 65 13.71 -11.25 -5.11
N PHE A 66 14.19 -12.04 -4.16
CA PHE A 66 14.65 -13.40 -4.41
C PHE A 66 13.52 -14.30 -4.92
N LEU A 67 12.36 -14.25 -4.26
CA LEU A 67 11.19 -15.04 -4.67
C LEU A 67 10.65 -14.57 -6.02
N PHE A 68 10.61 -13.26 -6.26
CA PHE A 68 10.15 -12.70 -7.53
C PHE A 68 11.03 -13.15 -8.70
N LEU A 69 12.36 -12.98 -8.59
CA LEU A 69 13.28 -13.29 -9.69
C LEU A 69 13.39 -14.79 -9.99
N ASN A 70 13.30 -15.64 -8.97
CA ASN A 70 13.47 -17.09 -9.15
C ASN A 70 12.15 -17.83 -9.41
N TYR A 71 11.04 -17.34 -8.85
CA TYR A 71 9.76 -18.07 -8.85
C TYR A 71 8.58 -17.25 -9.36
N GLY A 72 8.75 -15.95 -9.65
CA GLY A 72 7.66 -15.09 -10.15
C GLY A 72 6.57 -14.80 -9.11
N VAL A 73 6.88 -14.96 -7.82
CA VAL A 73 5.93 -14.79 -6.71
C VAL A 73 6.41 -13.77 -5.69
N VAL A 74 5.47 -13.12 -5.01
CA VAL A 74 5.73 -12.16 -3.94
C VAL A 74 4.80 -12.40 -2.75
N PHE A 75 5.26 -12.08 -1.54
CA PHE A 75 4.37 -11.93 -0.38
C PHE A 75 3.93 -10.46 -0.24
N THR A 76 2.78 -10.26 0.41
CA THR A 76 2.18 -8.93 0.65
C THR A 76 3.12 -7.98 1.41
N ASP A 77 2.77 -6.70 1.47
CA ASP A 77 3.50 -5.77 2.31
C ASP A 77 3.35 -6.09 3.81
N VAL A 78 4.41 -5.82 4.57
CA VAL A 78 4.51 -6.06 6.01
C VAL A 78 5.32 -4.95 6.64
N GLY A 79 4.96 -4.52 7.85
CA GLY A 79 5.73 -3.50 8.57
C GLY A 79 7.07 -4.05 9.05
N MET A 80 7.09 -5.28 9.55
CA MET A 80 8.27 -5.93 10.12
C MET A 80 8.45 -7.36 9.59
N ALA A 81 9.69 -7.85 9.57
CA ALA A 81 10.03 -9.13 8.97
C ALA A 81 9.38 -10.33 9.69
N TRP A 82 9.20 -10.27 11.01
CA TRP A 82 8.57 -11.34 11.79
C TRP A 82 7.11 -11.61 11.38
N GLU A 83 6.41 -10.59 10.86
CA GLU A 83 5.01 -10.67 10.46
C GLU A 83 4.80 -11.61 9.26
N ILE A 84 5.85 -11.83 8.44
CA ILE A 84 5.83 -12.73 7.29
C ILE A 84 5.38 -14.14 7.73
N PHE A 85 5.77 -14.58 8.93
CA PHE A 85 5.41 -15.92 9.44
C PHE A 85 3.90 -16.10 9.68
N SER A 86 3.14 -15.01 9.76
CA SER A 86 1.69 -15.01 9.90
C SER A 86 0.95 -15.07 8.56
N LEU A 87 1.64 -14.86 7.43
CA LEU A 87 1.05 -14.91 6.09
C LEU A 87 0.73 -16.36 5.67
N ARG A 88 -0.30 -16.52 4.85
CA ARG A 88 -0.74 -17.85 4.36
C ARG A 88 -0.90 -17.95 2.85
N PHE A 89 -0.46 -16.94 2.12
CA PHE A 89 -0.43 -16.98 0.66
C PHE A 89 0.72 -16.16 0.07
N LEU A 90 1.01 -16.46 -1.20
CA LEU A 90 1.85 -15.66 -2.09
C LEU A 90 1.02 -15.24 -3.31
N ARG A 91 1.33 -14.09 -3.89
CA ARG A 91 0.78 -13.67 -5.18
C ARG A 91 1.73 -14.10 -6.30
N GLU A 92 1.21 -14.81 -7.28
CA GLU A 92 1.88 -15.09 -8.55
C GLU A 92 1.67 -13.89 -9.49
N VAL A 93 2.76 -13.19 -9.83
CA VAL A 93 2.70 -11.85 -10.44
C VAL A 93 2.09 -11.89 -11.84
N VAL A 94 2.46 -12.88 -12.65
CA VAL A 94 2.11 -12.93 -14.08
C VAL A 94 0.61 -13.06 -14.37
N ASN A 95 -0.18 -13.47 -13.38
CA ASN A 95 -1.60 -13.79 -13.55
C ASN A 95 -2.48 -13.38 -12.34
N ASP A 96 -1.91 -12.66 -11.37
CA ASP A 96 -2.55 -12.27 -10.11
C ASP A 96 -3.16 -13.43 -9.31
N ASN A 97 -2.65 -14.65 -9.51
CA ASN A 97 -3.13 -15.83 -8.78
C ASN A 97 -2.64 -15.82 -7.33
N ILE A 98 -3.40 -16.46 -6.45
CA ILE A 98 -3.05 -16.61 -5.02
C ILE A 98 -2.64 -18.06 -4.79
N LEU A 99 -1.40 -18.26 -4.34
CA LEU A 99 -0.82 -19.58 -4.06
C LEU A 99 -0.76 -19.82 -2.55
N PRO A 100 -1.05 -21.05 -2.06
CA PRO A 100 -1.00 -21.35 -0.64
C PRO A 100 0.44 -21.36 -0.11
N LEU A 101 0.63 -20.78 1.07
CA LEU A 101 1.90 -20.71 1.80
C LEU A 101 1.72 -21.30 3.20
N GLN A 102 2.50 -22.32 3.53
CA GLN A 102 2.43 -23.01 4.82
C GLN A 102 3.59 -22.59 5.71
N ALA A 103 3.32 -22.37 7.00
CA ALA A 103 4.34 -22.09 8.02
C ALA A 103 4.62 -23.36 8.86
N PHE A 104 5.89 -23.62 9.14
CA PHE A 104 6.34 -24.77 9.93
C PHE A 104 7.22 -24.27 11.08
N PRO A 105 6.98 -24.71 12.32
CA PRO A 105 7.77 -24.24 13.46
C PRO A 105 9.20 -24.80 13.39
N ASN A 106 10.15 -24.09 14.00
CA ASN A 106 11.47 -24.67 14.25
C ASN A 106 11.35 -25.95 15.11
N GLY A 107 12.00 -27.04 14.70
CA GLY A 107 11.79 -28.38 15.29
C GLY A 107 10.73 -29.23 14.59
N SER A 108 10.15 -28.76 13.47
CA SER A 108 9.10 -29.49 12.73
C SER A 108 9.60 -30.79 12.07
N PRO A 109 8.73 -31.81 11.89
CA PRO A 109 9.00 -32.94 11.00
C PRO A 109 9.14 -32.57 9.52
N ARG A 110 8.59 -31.43 9.09
CA ARG A 110 8.73 -30.93 7.72
C ARG A 110 10.12 -30.33 7.54
N ALA A 111 10.98 -30.95 6.75
CA ALA A 111 12.33 -30.44 6.51
C ALA A 111 12.38 -29.01 5.91
N PRO A 112 13.34 -28.16 6.31
CA PRO A 112 13.59 -26.83 5.72
C PRO A 112 14.25 -26.94 4.34
N VAL A 113 13.43 -26.95 3.29
CA VAL A 113 13.91 -27.12 1.89
C VAL A 113 14.57 -25.86 1.32
N ALA A 114 15.44 -26.04 0.33
CA ALA A 114 16.00 -24.91 -0.42
C ALA A 114 14.89 -24.10 -1.13
N GLY A 115 15.00 -22.78 -1.10
CA GLY A 115 14.01 -21.83 -1.58
C GLY A 115 12.99 -21.39 -0.52
N ALA A 116 12.91 -22.06 0.63
CA ALA A 116 12.00 -21.69 1.71
C ALA A 116 12.41 -20.37 2.38
N LEU A 117 11.40 -19.59 2.79
CA LEU A 117 11.57 -18.46 3.69
C LEU A 117 11.94 -18.99 5.07
N LEU A 118 12.84 -18.31 5.78
CA LEU A 118 13.22 -18.59 7.16
C LEU A 118 13.03 -17.32 7.99
N ILE A 119 12.19 -17.38 9.02
CA ILE A 119 11.73 -16.20 9.77
C ILE A 119 12.20 -16.26 11.23
N TRP A 120 12.66 -15.12 11.72
CA TRP A 120 12.94 -14.87 13.13
C TRP A 120 11.90 -13.94 13.74
N ASP A 121 11.56 -14.20 14.99
CA ASP A 121 10.75 -13.30 15.79
C ASP A 121 11.55 -12.05 16.18
N LYS A 122 10.85 -11.03 16.66
CA LYS A 122 11.45 -9.90 17.37
C LYS A 122 12.14 -10.38 18.65
N GLY A 123 13.35 -9.88 18.92
CA GLY A 123 14.15 -10.19 20.10
C GLY A 123 15.65 -10.24 19.82
N GLY A 124 16.46 -10.02 20.85
CA GLY A 124 17.92 -10.11 20.78
C GLY A 124 18.54 -9.19 19.72
N GLU A 125 19.43 -9.76 18.90
CA GLU A 125 20.04 -9.08 17.74
C GLU A 125 19.01 -8.38 16.84
N PHE A 126 17.82 -8.98 16.67
CA PHE A 126 16.77 -8.49 15.77
C PHE A 126 15.70 -7.64 16.46
N LYS A 127 15.91 -7.26 17.73
CA LYS A 127 15.13 -6.29 18.52
C LYS A 127 13.64 -6.27 18.18
N ASP A 128 13.16 -5.26 17.46
CA ASP A 128 11.73 -5.06 17.18
C ASP A 128 11.33 -5.51 15.77
N THR A 129 12.31 -5.67 14.87
CA THR A 129 12.06 -5.93 13.44
C THR A 129 11.87 -7.41 13.14
N GLY A 130 12.44 -8.29 13.97
CA GLY A 130 12.69 -9.67 13.58
C GLY A 130 13.60 -9.75 12.35
N HIS A 131 13.60 -10.90 11.68
CA HIS A 131 14.42 -11.09 10.48
C HIS A 131 13.83 -12.10 9.50
N VAL A 132 14.21 -11.99 8.22
CA VAL A 132 13.88 -12.95 7.17
C VAL A 132 15.08 -13.26 6.30
N ALA A 133 15.30 -14.55 6.04
CA ALA A 133 16.31 -15.06 5.12
C ALA A 133 15.72 -16.10 4.16
N ILE A 134 16.51 -16.51 3.17
CA ILE A 134 16.19 -17.59 2.25
C ILE A 134 17.12 -18.77 2.51
N ILE A 135 16.57 -19.97 2.69
CA ILE A 135 17.37 -21.20 2.74
C ILE A 135 17.85 -21.52 1.32
N THR A 136 19.16 -21.56 1.12
CA THR A 136 19.76 -21.79 -0.20
C THR A 136 20.14 -23.25 -0.41
N GLN A 137 20.60 -23.94 0.63
CA GLN A 137 21.04 -25.33 0.57
C GLN A 137 20.78 -26.05 1.89
N LEU A 138 20.30 -27.29 1.80
CA LEU A 138 20.15 -28.20 2.93
C LEU A 138 21.29 -29.23 2.91
N HIS A 139 21.98 -29.38 4.03
CA HIS A 139 23.00 -30.41 4.26
C HIS A 139 22.58 -31.27 5.47
N GLY A 140 23.21 -32.42 5.67
CA GLY A 140 22.79 -33.36 6.72
C GLY A 140 22.73 -32.77 8.14
N ASN A 141 23.66 -31.87 8.48
CA ASN A 141 23.79 -31.27 9.82
C ASN A 141 23.77 -29.74 9.82
N LYS A 142 23.43 -29.10 8.69
CA LYS A 142 23.39 -27.63 8.57
C LYS A 142 22.53 -27.17 7.42
N VAL A 143 22.17 -25.90 7.45
CA VAL A 143 21.63 -25.17 6.29
C VAL A 143 22.54 -24.02 5.93
N ARG A 144 22.52 -23.63 4.66
CA ARG A 144 23.07 -22.36 4.18
C ARG A 144 21.93 -21.42 3.86
N ILE A 145 22.09 -20.15 4.21
CA ILE A 145 21.08 -19.12 3.97
C ILE A 145 21.67 -17.94 3.21
N ALA A 146 20.82 -17.17 2.55
CA ALA A 146 21.14 -15.86 1.99
C ALA A 146 20.18 -14.83 2.57
N GLU A 147 20.69 -13.65 2.90
CA GLU A 147 19.94 -12.56 3.53
C GLU A 147 20.58 -11.20 3.25
N GLN A 148 19.89 -10.13 3.59
CA GLN A 148 20.41 -8.75 3.63
C GLN A 148 20.16 -8.15 5.01
N ASN A 149 20.87 -7.06 5.33
CA ASN A 149 20.80 -6.37 6.62
C ASN A 149 21.25 -7.22 7.83
N VAL A 150 22.31 -8.02 7.62
CA VAL A 150 23.07 -8.72 8.70
C VAL A 150 24.57 -8.56 8.43
N ILE A 151 25.03 -9.08 7.29
CA ILE A 151 26.42 -8.94 6.84
C ILE A 151 26.52 -7.80 5.84
N HIS A 152 27.49 -6.91 6.06
CA HIS A 152 27.72 -5.71 5.24
C HIS A 152 29.08 -5.73 4.52
N THR A 153 29.79 -6.86 4.57
CA THR A 153 31.09 -7.07 3.93
C THR A 153 30.96 -7.90 2.65
N PRO A 154 31.82 -7.69 1.63
CA PRO A 154 31.78 -8.50 0.41
C PRO A 154 31.97 -9.99 0.70
N LEU A 155 31.09 -10.81 0.12
CA LEU A 155 31.14 -12.25 0.26
C LEU A 155 32.37 -12.82 -0.47
N PRO A 156 32.90 -13.98 -0.04
CA PRO A 156 33.94 -14.69 -0.77
C PRO A 156 33.54 -14.95 -2.23
N GLN A 157 34.51 -14.88 -3.14
CA GLN A 157 34.26 -15.00 -4.57
C GLN A 157 33.53 -16.30 -4.92
N GLY A 158 32.36 -16.19 -5.54
CA GLY A 158 31.52 -17.32 -5.95
C GLY A 158 30.68 -17.94 -4.83
N GLN A 159 30.80 -17.46 -3.59
CA GLN A 159 29.92 -17.89 -2.50
C GLN A 159 28.53 -17.29 -2.69
N GLN A 160 27.50 -18.15 -2.62
CA GLN A 160 26.10 -17.77 -2.84
C GLN A 160 25.23 -17.91 -1.58
N TRP A 161 25.83 -17.69 -0.41
CA TRP A 161 25.17 -17.76 0.89
C TRP A 161 25.91 -16.84 1.87
N THR A 162 25.20 -16.28 2.85
CA THR A 162 25.71 -15.33 3.85
C THR A 162 26.16 -16.05 5.12
N ARG A 163 25.35 -16.98 5.64
CA ARG A 163 25.62 -17.73 6.87
C ARG A 163 25.33 -19.22 6.72
N GLU A 164 25.94 -20.01 7.60
CA GLU A 164 25.57 -21.41 7.83
C GLU A 164 24.96 -21.53 9.23
N LEU A 165 23.83 -22.23 9.35
CA LEU A 165 23.19 -22.52 10.63
C LEU A 165 23.29 -24.02 10.92
N GLU A 166 23.62 -24.39 12.16
CA GLU A 166 23.60 -25.78 12.59
C GLU A 166 22.18 -26.32 12.51
N MET A 167 22.02 -27.52 11.94
CA MET A 167 20.75 -28.23 11.91
C MET A 167 20.89 -29.55 12.67
N VAL A 168 20.06 -29.70 13.70
CA VAL A 168 19.95 -30.92 14.50
C VAL A 168 18.75 -31.71 13.99
N VAL A 169 18.97 -32.99 13.68
CA VAL A 169 17.91 -33.90 13.24
C VAL A 169 17.72 -34.98 14.30
N GLU A 170 16.62 -34.92 15.04
CA GLU A 170 16.30 -35.83 16.14
C GLU A 170 14.87 -36.36 16.00
N ASN A 171 14.69 -37.68 16.03
CA ASN A 171 13.39 -38.35 15.93
C ASN A 171 12.53 -37.89 14.73
N GLY A 172 13.17 -37.49 13.63
CA GLY A 172 12.51 -37.00 12.43
C GLY A 172 12.15 -35.50 12.45
N GLY A 173 12.40 -34.79 13.56
CA GLY A 173 12.29 -33.33 13.65
C GLY A 173 13.58 -32.64 13.24
N TYR A 174 13.45 -31.49 12.57
CA TYR A 174 14.56 -30.66 12.11
C TYR A 174 14.61 -29.38 12.94
N THR A 175 15.70 -29.11 13.65
CA THR A 175 15.85 -27.90 14.47
C THR A 175 17.06 -27.11 13.99
N LEU A 176 16.84 -25.85 13.62
CA LEU A 176 17.90 -24.91 13.27
C LEU A 176 18.34 -24.12 14.51
N LYS A 177 19.64 -23.95 14.66
CA LYS A 177 20.24 -23.08 15.68
C LYS A 177 20.88 -21.88 15.00
N ASP A 178 20.51 -20.69 15.45
CA ASP A 178 21.09 -19.46 14.93
C ASP A 178 22.56 -19.30 15.35
N THR A 179 23.28 -18.41 14.67
CA THR A 179 24.65 -18.03 15.03
C THR A 179 24.71 -17.07 16.21
N PHE A 180 23.58 -16.44 16.54
CA PHE A 180 23.40 -15.58 17.71
C PHE A 180 22.81 -16.38 18.88
N ASP A 181 23.11 -15.97 20.11
CA ASP A 181 22.66 -16.65 21.33
C ASP A 181 21.40 -16.03 21.95
N ASP A 182 20.91 -14.92 21.40
CA ASP A 182 19.79 -14.14 21.93
C ASP A 182 18.60 -14.00 20.96
N THR A 183 18.62 -14.70 19.81
CA THR A 183 17.58 -14.66 18.78
C THR A 183 16.60 -15.84 18.87
N THR A 184 15.42 -15.67 18.27
CA THR A 184 14.39 -16.72 18.21
C THR A 184 14.00 -17.00 16.76
N ILE A 185 14.35 -18.17 16.24
CA ILE A 185 13.86 -18.67 14.94
C ILE A 185 12.41 -19.15 15.14
N LEU A 186 11.45 -18.52 14.46
CA LEU A 186 10.06 -18.98 14.43
C LEU A 186 9.96 -20.28 13.64
N GLY A 187 10.56 -20.30 12.46
CA GLY A 187 10.56 -21.47 11.57
C GLY A 187 10.64 -21.07 10.10
N TRP A 188 10.22 -21.96 9.21
CA TRP A 188 10.29 -21.75 7.75
C TRP A 188 8.93 -21.84 7.09
N MET A 189 8.83 -21.28 5.88
CA MET A 189 7.60 -21.29 5.09
C MET A 189 7.83 -21.86 3.69
N ILE A 190 6.91 -22.70 3.25
CA ILE A 190 6.97 -23.40 1.97
C ILE A 190 5.66 -23.15 1.21
N GLN A 191 5.77 -22.79 -0.07
CA GLN A 191 4.62 -22.73 -0.97
C GLN A 191 4.19 -24.17 -1.30
N THR A 192 3.08 -24.61 -0.73
CA THR A 192 2.54 -25.97 -0.93
C THR A 192 1.08 -26.04 -0.49
N GLU A 193 0.31 -26.94 -1.12
CA GLU A 193 -1.03 -27.33 -0.66
C GLU A 193 -0.98 -28.36 0.49
N ASP A 194 0.16 -29.02 0.69
CA ASP A 194 0.34 -30.02 1.74
C ASP A 194 0.43 -29.35 3.13
N THR A 195 -0.66 -29.44 3.89
CA THR A 195 -0.79 -28.89 5.24
C THR A 195 -0.21 -29.81 6.31
N GLU A 196 0.32 -30.99 5.97
CA GLU A 196 0.87 -31.91 6.95
C GLU A 196 2.07 -31.25 7.67
N TYR A 197 1.98 -31.17 8.99
CA TYR A 197 2.90 -30.51 9.93
C TYR A 197 2.87 -28.97 9.97
N SER A 198 1.98 -28.32 9.22
CA SER A 198 1.91 -26.86 9.22
C SER A 198 1.24 -26.29 10.47
N LEU A 199 1.53 -25.03 10.75
CA LEU A 199 0.82 -24.25 11.77
C LEU A 199 -0.49 -23.69 11.19
N PRO A 200 -1.57 -23.64 11.99
CA PRO A 200 -2.76 -22.88 11.62
C PRO A 200 -2.41 -21.40 11.45
N GLN A 201 -3.25 -20.65 10.73
CA GLN A 201 -3.16 -19.19 10.70
C GLN A 201 -3.36 -18.64 12.12
N PRO A 202 -2.49 -17.75 12.62
CA PRO A 202 -2.71 -17.14 13.93
C PRO A 202 -3.95 -16.26 13.91
N GLU A 203 -4.77 -16.39 14.94
CA GLU A 203 -5.92 -15.54 15.22
C GLU A 203 -5.63 -14.67 16.44
N ILE A 204 -5.93 -13.38 16.35
CA ILE A 204 -5.77 -12.44 17.46
C ILE A 204 -6.85 -12.67 18.53
N ALA A 205 -6.49 -12.50 19.80
CA ALA A 205 -7.45 -12.57 20.90
C ALA A 205 -8.45 -11.42 20.79
N GLY A 206 -9.76 -11.73 20.79
CA GLY A 206 -10.82 -10.73 20.63
C GLY A 206 -10.77 -9.56 21.62
N GLU A 207 -10.27 -9.77 22.85
CA GLU A 207 -10.11 -8.68 23.83
C GLU A 207 -9.19 -7.55 23.33
N LEU A 208 -8.17 -7.88 22.53
CA LEU A 208 -7.25 -6.89 21.96
C LEU A 208 -7.90 -6.03 20.87
N LEU A 209 -9.00 -6.50 20.27
CA LEU A 209 -9.75 -5.81 19.21
C LEU A 209 -10.83 -4.86 19.73
N LYS A 210 -11.08 -4.81 21.03
CA LYS A 210 -12.10 -3.93 21.60
C LYS A 210 -11.73 -2.47 21.46
N ILE A 211 -12.67 -1.69 20.94
CA ILE A 211 -12.59 -0.23 20.89
C ILE A 211 -13.01 0.34 22.25
N SER A 212 -12.17 1.16 22.86
CA SER A 212 -12.41 1.76 24.17
C SER A 212 -12.69 3.26 24.05
N GLY A 213 -13.75 3.74 24.71
CA GLY A 213 -14.01 5.18 24.84
C GLY A 213 -13.15 5.81 25.92
N ALA A 214 -12.63 7.01 25.65
CA ALA A 214 -11.80 7.79 26.57
C ALA A 214 -12.16 9.28 26.49
N ARG A 215 -11.67 10.06 27.45
CA ARG A 215 -11.96 11.49 27.54
C ARG A 215 -10.76 12.30 27.97
N LEU A 216 -10.58 13.46 27.35
CA LEU A 216 -9.60 14.48 27.72
C LEU A 216 -10.10 15.31 28.91
N GLU A 217 -9.16 15.79 29.73
CA GLU A 217 -9.47 16.79 30.75
C GLU A 217 -9.95 18.08 30.04
N ASN A 218 -11.14 18.57 30.39
CA ASN A 218 -11.67 19.79 29.78
C ASN A 218 -11.11 21.04 30.47
N LYS A 219 -10.27 21.78 29.73
CA LYS A 219 -9.67 23.08 30.05
C LYS A 219 -10.03 24.15 29.01
N GLY A 220 -11.08 23.93 28.23
CA GLY A 220 -11.51 24.82 27.16
C GLY A 220 -10.66 24.77 25.88
N GLN A 221 -9.93 23.67 25.63
CA GLN A 221 -9.04 23.52 24.46
C GLN A 221 -9.75 23.68 23.12
N PHE A 222 -11.06 23.38 23.08
CA PHE A 222 -11.88 23.36 21.86
C PHE A 222 -13.07 24.34 21.90
N ASP A 223 -13.12 25.24 22.88
CA ASP A 223 -14.27 26.14 23.09
C ASP A 223 -14.36 27.28 22.05
N GLY A 224 -13.30 27.48 21.26
CA GLY A 224 -13.18 28.57 20.29
C GLY A 224 -12.67 28.12 18.93
N LYS A 225 -11.86 28.96 18.28
CA LYS A 225 -11.23 28.66 16.98
C LYS A 225 -9.96 27.83 17.18
N TRP A 226 -10.12 26.51 17.24
CA TRP A 226 -9.01 25.59 17.48
C TRP A 226 -8.39 25.06 16.18
N LEU A 227 -9.17 25.02 15.08
CA LEU A 227 -8.65 24.89 13.71
C LEU A 227 -8.10 26.23 13.23
N ASP A 228 -6.92 26.19 12.61
CA ASP A 228 -6.22 27.39 12.13
C ASP A 228 -6.80 27.86 10.79
N GLU A 229 -7.68 28.86 10.82
CA GLU A 229 -8.26 29.47 9.61
C GLU A 229 -7.23 30.23 8.74
N LYS A 230 -5.95 30.34 9.15
CA LYS A 230 -4.88 30.85 8.28
C LYS A 230 -4.33 29.77 7.33
N ASP A 231 -4.44 28.51 7.71
CA ASP A 231 -4.18 27.40 6.81
C ASP A 231 -5.36 27.30 5.83
N PRO A 232 -5.13 27.47 4.51
CA PRO A 232 -6.20 27.44 3.52
C PRO A 232 -7.04 26.16 3.58
N LEU A 233 -6.41 25.03 3.92
CA LEU A 233 -7.05 23.72 3.93
C LEU A 233 -7.94 23.52 5.15
N GLN A 234 -7.46 23.90 6.33
CA GLN A 234 -8.29 23.94 7.55
C GLN A 234 -9.42 24.97 7.43
N ASN A 235 -9.15 26.13 6.82
CA ASN A 235 -10.20 27.11 6.57
C ASN A 235 -11.28 26.56 5.63
N ALA A 236 -10.91 25.84 4.57
CA ALA A 236 -11.88 25.21 3.68
C ALA A 236 -12.77 24.20 4.40
N TYR A 237 -12.20 23.41 5.32
CA TYR A 237 -12.96 22.53 6.22
C TYR A 237 -13.92 23.34 7.10
N VAL A 238 -13.44 24.43 7.74
CA VAL A 238 -14.27 25.30 8.59
C VAL A 238 -15.43 25.94 7.81
N GLN A 239 -15.24 26.30 6.54
CA GLN A 239 -16.35 26.83 5.72
C GLN A 239 -17.46 25.79 5.48
N ALA A 240 -17.11 24.50 5.39
CA ALA A 240 -18.07 23.42 5.17
C ALA A 240 -18.70 22.90 6.48
N ASN A 241 -17.89 22.73 7.53
CA ASN A 241 -18.27 22.01 8.75
C ASN A 241 -18.27 22.87 10.02
N GLY A 242 -17.71 24.09 9.97
CA GLY A 242 -17.44 24.91 11.14
C GLY A 242 -16.22 24.42 11.93
N GLN A 243 -16.06 24.94 13.16
CA GLN A 243 -14.98 24.57 14.09
C GLN A 243 -15.32 23.28 14.87
N VAL A 244 -15.82 22.26 14.17
CA VAL A 244 -16.44 21.07 14.76
C VAL A 244 -15.97 19.81 14.04
N ILE A 245 -15.69 18.75 14.80
CA ILE A 245 -15.38 17.40 14.27
C ILE A 245 -16.44 16.36 14.64
N ASN A 246 -17.06 16.52 15.81
CA ASN A 246 -18.08 15.64 16.36
C ASN A 246 -18.86 16.41 17.43
N GLN A 247 -19.81 15.74 18.09
CA GLN A 247 -20.64 16.36 19.14
C GLN A 247 -19.88 16.67 20.43
N ASP A 248 -18.79 15.97 20.70
CA ASP A 248 -18.01 16.13 21.92
C ASP A 248 -16.51 15.96 21.62
N PRO A 249 -15.80 17.07 21.34
CA PRO A 249 -14.40 17.02 20.95
C PRO A 249 -13.47 16.62 22.11
N TYR A 250 -13.99 16.48 23.33
CA TYR A 250 -13.22 15.98 24.46
C TYR A 250 -13.30 14.45 24.58
N HIS A 251 -14.25 13.79 23.91
CA HIS A 251 -14.35 12.33 23.85
C HIS A 251 -13.61 11.79 22.62
N TYR A 252 -12.89 10.69 22.81
CA TYR A 252 -12.17 9.99 21.74
C TYR A 252 -12.22 8.48 21.97
N TYR A 253 -11.74 7.72 20.98
CA TYR A 253 -11.65 6.27 21.06
C TYR A 253 -10.19 5.83 20.97
N THR A 254 -9.90 4.68 21.57
CA THR A 254 -8.60 4.01 21.47
C THR A 254 -8.77 2.56 21.03
N ILE A 255 -7.77 2.09 20.29
CA ILE A 255 -7.55 0.68 19.97
C ILE A 255 -6.13 0.31 20.41
N THR A 256 -5.84 -0.99 20.52
CA THR A 256 -4.48 -1.45 20.83
C THR A 256 -3.61 -1.43 19.57
N GLU A 257 -2.29 -1.32 19.74
CA GLU A 257 -1.33 -1.48 18.63
C GLU A 257 -1.47 -2.87 17.95
N SER A 258 -1.87 -3.91 18.70
CA SER A 258 -2.17 -5.22 18.13
C SER A 258 -3.42 -5.22 17.24
N ALA A 259 -4.44 -4.42 17.57
CA ALA A 259 -5.61 -4.26 16.71
C ALA A 259 -5.26 -3.48 15.43
N GLU A 260 -4.40 -2.47 15.53
CA GLU A 260 -3.87 -1.75 14.38
C GLU A 260 -3.04 -2.67 13.47
N GLN A 261 -2.15 -3.50 14.02
CA GLN A 261 -1.42 -4.53 13.26
C GLN A 261 -2.38 -5.49 12.53
N GLU A 262 -3.48 -5.89 13.17
CA GLU A 262 -4.50 -6.73 12.52
C GLU A 262 -5.24 -5.97 11.40
N LEU A 263 -5.52 -4.67 11.57
CA LEU A 263 -6.10 -3.82 10.53
C LEU A 263 -5.15 -3.66 9.34
N ILE A 264 -3.86 -3.43 9.56
CA ILE A 264 -2.83 -3.34 8.51
C ILE A 264 -2.78 -4.65 7.73
N LYS A 265 -2.64 -5.77 8.43
CA LYS A 265 -2.62 -7.12 7.84
C LYS A 265 -3.86 -7.39 7.00
N ALA A 266 -5.05 -7.19 7.57
CA ALA A 266 -6.31 -7.43 6.87
C ALA A 266 -6.48 -6.50 5.67
N THR A 267 -6.07 -5.24 5.76
CA THR A 267 -6.14 -4.27 4.65
C THR A 267 -5.28 -4.71 3.48
N ASN A 268 -4.03 -5.11 3.73
CA ASN A 268 -3.13 -5.57 2.66
C ASN A 268 -3.60 -6.89 2.04
N GLU A 269 -4.04 -7.85 2.86
CA GLU A 269 -4.57 -9.13 2.39
C GLU A 269 -5.83 -8.94 1.55
N LEU A 270 -6.81 -8.19 2.06
CA LEU A 270 -8.06 -7.93 1.36
C LEU A 270 -7.82 -7.17 0.05
N HIS A 271 -6.91 -6.18 0.01
CA HIS A 271 -6.60 -5.48 -1.23
C HIS A 271 -6.16 -6.45 -2.33
N LEU A 272 -5.28 -7.40 -2.02
CA LEU A 272 -4.87 -8.45 -2.96
C LEU A 272 -6.02 -9.39 -3.34
N MET A 273 -6.89 -9.76 -2.39
CA MET A 273 -8.09 -10.56 -2.67
C MET A 273 -9.07 -9.83 -3.61
N TYR A 274 -9.29 -8.53 -3.42
CA TYR A 274 -10.12 -7.70 -4.28
C TYR A 274 -9.53 -7.61 -5.70
N LEU A 275 -8.21 -7.43 -5.82
CA LEU A 275 -7.52 -7.41 -7.12
C LEU A 275 -7.60 -8.79 -7.82
N HIS A 276 -7.42 -9.88 -7.07
CA HIS A 276 -7.59 -11.23 -7.58
C HIS A 276 -9.02 -11.47 -8.10
N ALA A 277 -10.04 -11.10 -7.32
CA ALA A 277 -11.43 -11.22 -7.73
C ALA A 277 -11.74 -10.35 -8.96
N THR A 278 -11.19 -9.14 -9.02
CA THR A 278 -11.33 -8.22 -10.17
C THR A 278 -10.76 -8.83 -11.45
N ASP A 279 -9.58 -9.45 -11.38
CA ASP A 279 -8.99 -10.17 -12.51
C ASP A 279 -9.89 -11.32 -13.00
N LYS A 280 -10.47 -12.10 -12.06
CA LYS A 280 -11.42 -13.17 -12.40
C LYS A 280 -12.68 -12.64 -13.09
N VAL A 281 -13.27 -11.57 -12.58
CA VAL A 281 -14.45 -10.92 -13.17
C VAL A 281 -14.15 -10.46 -14.59
N LEU A 282 -13.02 -9.82 -14.83
CA LEU A 282 -12.68 -9.28 -16.16
C LEU A 282 -12.35 -10.37 -17.20
N LYS A 283 -12.01 -11.57 -16.75
CA LYS A 283 -11.77 -12.76 -17.59
C LYS A 283 -13.03 -13.57 -17.92
N ASP A 284 -14.16 -13.33 -17.26
CA ASP A 284 -15.43 -14.04 -17.48
C ASP A 284 -16.61 -13.07 -17.68
N ASP A 285 -17.15 -13.04 -18.91
CA ASP A 285 -18.32 -12.21 -19.27
C ASP A 285 -19.55 -12.52 -18.39
N ASN A 286 -19.70 -13.75 -17.87
CA ASN A 286 -20.83 -14.08 -16.99
C ASN A 286 -20.71 -13.37 -15.63
N LEU A 287 -19.50 -13.25 -15.12
CA LEU A 287 -19.24 -12.52 -13.87
C LEU A 287 -19.35 -11.02 -14.10
N LEU A 288 -18.74 -10.50 -15.17
CA LEU A 288 -18.79 -9.07 -15.48
C LEU A 288 -20.23 -8.57 -15.72
N ALA A 289 -21.10 -9.42 -16.28
CA ALA A 289 -22.51 -9.10 -16.47
C ALA A 289 -23.28 -8.81 -15.17
N LEU A 290 -22.81 -9.31 -14.01
CA LEU A 290 -23.48 -9.10 -12.72
C LEU A 290 -23.32 -7.69 -12.17
N PHE A 291 -22.40 -6.89 -12.72
CA PHE A 291 -22.07 -5.55 -12.22
C PHE A 291 -22.92 -4.45 -12.88
N ASP A 292 -23.81 -4.79 -13.81
CA ASP A 292 -24.69 -3.84 -14.52
C ASP A 292 -23.95 -2.62 -15.14
N ILE A 293 -22.69 -2.83 -15.52
CA ILE A 293 -21.89 -1.86 -16.26
C ILE A 293 -22.27 -1.92 -17.75
N PRO A 294 -22.52 -0.77 -18.41
CA PRO A 294 -22.83 -0.73 -19.84
C PRO A 294 -21.86 -1.54 -20.70
N LYS A 295 -22.37 -2.51 -21.47
CA LYS A 295 -21.55 -3.46 -22.26
C LYS A 295 -20.51 -2.81 -23.16
N ILE A 296 -20.80 -1.60 -23.66
CA ILE A 296 -19.88 -0.82 -24.50
C ILE A 296 -18.55 -0.50 -23.80
N LEU A 297 -18.52 -0.53 -22.46
CA LEU A 297 -17.33 -0.27 -21.64
C LEU A 297 -16.50 -1.51 -21.36
N TRP A 298 -17.02 -2.73 -21.55
CA TRP A 298 -16.30 -3.95 -21.17
C TRP A 298 -14.90 -4.07 -21.81
N PRO A 299 -14.69 -3.75 -23.10
CA PRO A 299 -13.35 -3.72 -23.67
C PRO A 299 -12.44 -2.67 -23.00
N ARG A 300 -12.98 -1.53 -22.59
CA ARG A 300 -12.21 -0.47 -21.91
C ARG A 300 -11.84 -0.84 -20.48
N LEU A 301 -12.71 -1.53 -19.73
CA LEU A 301 -12.40 -2.04 -18.40
C LEU A 301 -11.21 -2.99 -18.45
N ARG A 302 -11.21 -3.93 -19.41
CA ARG A 302 -10.12 -4.88 -19.64
C ARG A 302 -8.80 -4.17 -19.99
N LEU A 303 -8.86 -3.18 -20.88
CA LEU A 303 -7.68 -2.37 -21.23
C LEU A 303 -7.17 -1.53 -20.06
N SER A 304 -8.07 -1.00 -19.22
CA SER A 304 -7.71 -0.28 -18.00
C SER A 304 -6.98 -1.20 -17.03
N TRP A 305 -7.56 -2.36 -16.72
CA TRP A 305 -6.96 -3.37 -15.84
C TRP A 305 -5.55 -3.76 -16.30
N GLN A 306 -5.39 -4.06 -17.60
CA GLN A 306 -4.11 -4.47 -18.15
C GLN A 306 -3.05 -3.36 -18.11
N ARG A 307 -3.42 -2.10 -18.41
CA ARG A 307 -2.45 -0.99 -18.58
C ARG A 307 -2.24 -0.16 -17.34
N ARG A 308 -3.13 -0.27 -16.36
CA ARG A 308 -3.19 0.57 -15.16
C ARG A 308 -3.23 -0.23 -13.88
N ARG A 309 -2.72 -1.47 -13.94
CA ARG A 309 -2.70 -2.45 -12.85
C ARG A 309 -2.15 -1.89 -11.53
N HIS A 310 -1.18 -0.98 -11.60
CA HIS A 310 -0.48 -0.40 -10.44
C HIS A 310 -0.76 1.11 -10.27
N HIS A 311 -1.83 1.65 -10.88
CA HIS A 311 -2.07 3.11 -10.92
C HIS A 311 -3.18 3.59 -9.97
N MET A 312 -3.70 2.73 -9.09
CA MET A 312 -4.63 3.15 -8.03
C MET A 312 -3.86 3.99 -6.99
N ILE A 313 -4.40 5.16 -6.61
CA ILE A 313 -3.76 6.06 -5.65
C ILE A 313 -4.20 5.75 -4.22
N THR A 314 -5.51 5.64 -3.98
CA THR A 314 -6.06 5.43 -2.63
C THR A 314 -7.46 4.83 -2.69
N GLY A 315 -7.90 4.24 -1.59
CA GLY A 315 -9.25 3.75 -1.36
C GLY A 315 -9.50 3.57 0.14
N ARG A 316 -10.73 3.28 0.54
CA ARG A 316 -11.12 3.14 1.95
C ARG A 316 -11.92 1.86 2.18
N MET A 317 -11.51 1.05 3.14
CA MET A 317 -12.24 -0.15 3.56
C MET A 317 -13.05 0.15 4.82
N ASP A 318 -14.29 -0.33 4.84
CA ASP A 318 -15.19 -0.14 5.95
C ASP A 318 -15.31 -1.46 6.74
N PHE A 319 -14.94 -1.41 8.02
CA PHE A 319 -14.83 -2.59 8.87
C PHE A 319 -15.81 -2.58 10.05
N CYS A 320 -16.19 -3.77 10.49
CA CYS A 320 -16.64 -4.05 11.84
C CYS A 320 -15.50 -4.70 12.61
N MET A 321 -15.10 -4.10 13.74
CA MET A 321 -14.07 -4.62 14.62
C MET A 321 -14.53 -4.56 16.08
N ASP A 322 -14.55 -5.72 16.74
CA ASP A 322 -14.76 -5.88 18.19
C ASP A 322 -14.28 -7.26 18.65
N GLU A 323 -14.69 -7.72 19.84
CA GLU A 323 -14.27 -9.03 20.37
C GLU A 323 -14.66 -10.24 19.52
N ARG A 324 -15.58 -10.10 18.56
CA ARG A 324 -16.00 -11.15 17.64
C ARG A 324 -15.02 -11.33 16.48
N GLY A 325 -14.11 -10.38 16.28
CA GLY A 325 -13.13 -10.37 15.20
C GLY A 325 -13.26 -9.15 14.28
N LEU A 326 -12.64 -9.26 13.11
CA LEU A 326 -12.60 -8.23 12.09
C LEU A 326 -13.33 -8.69 10.82
N LYS A 327 -14.27 -7.88 10.33
CA LYS A 327 -15.03 -8.15 9.09
C LYS A 327 -15.12 -6.90 8.23
N VAL A 328 -14.90 -7.05 6.93
CA VAL A 328 -15.07 -5.98 5.94
C VAL A 328 -16.51 -5.97 5.43
N TYR A 329 -17.13 -4.79 5.39
CA TYR A 329 -18.42 -4.58 4.73
C TYR A 329 -18.22 -4.33 3.23
N GLU A 330 -17.36 -3.37 2.89
CA GLU A 330 -17.07 -2.99 1.52
C GLU A 330 -15.68 -2.38 1.37
N TYR A 331 -15.25 -2.21 0.12
CA TYR A 331 -14.03 -1.50 -0.26
C TYR A 331 -14.35 -0.40 -1.26
N ASN A 332 -14.34 0.84 -0.78
CA ASN A 332 -14.51 2.05 -1.55
C ASN A 332 -13.23 2.34 -2.37
N ALA A 333 -13.10 1.73 -3.54
CA ALA A 333 -11.90 1.77 -4.38
C ALA A 333 -11.98 2.80 -5.54
N ASP A 334 -13.09 3.50 -5.70
CA ASP A 334 -13.33 4.47 -6.79
C ASP A 334 -13.17 5.93 -6.33
N SER A 335 -14.06 6.37 -5.44
CA SER A 335 -14.12 7.74 -4.94
C SER A 335 -14.30 7.73 -3.43
N ALA A 336 -13.20 7.49 -2.71
CA ALA A 336 -13.19 7.54 -1.26
C ALA A 336 -12.87 8.95 -0.75
N SER A 337 -13.48 9.32 0.37
CA SER A 337 -13.27 10.55 1.13
C SER A 337 -12.78 10.23 2.55
N CYS A 338 -12.83 11.21 3.46
CA CYS A 338 -12.37 11.15 4.86
C CYS A 338 -10.85 11.30 5.05
N HIS A 339 -10.08 11.53 3.98
CA HIS A 339 -8.63 11.74 4.07
C HIS A 339 -8.27 12.99 4.87
N THR A 340 -8.97 14.11 4.64
CA THR A 340 -8.69 15.37 5.33
C THR A 340 -9.00 15.27 6.82
N GLU A 341 -10.12 14.63 7.15
CA GLU A 341 -10.57 14.43 8.52
C GLU A 341 -9.53 13.63 9.32
N ALA A 342 -9.11 12.49 8.78
CA ALA A 342 -8.17 11.61 9.46
C ALA A 342 -6.72 12.16 9.46
N GLY A 343 -6.25 12.63 8.31
CA GLY A 343 -4.85 13.00 8.08
C GLY A 343 -4.47 14.45 8.39
N LEU A 344 -5.44 15.32 8.70
CA LEU A 344 -5.16 16.74 9.04
C LEU A 344 -5.99 17.23 10.22
N ILE A 345 -7.31 17.03 10.20
CA ILE A 345 -8.19 17.58 11.23
C ILE A 345 -7.97 16.86 12.57
N LEU A 346 -7.79 15.53 12.56
CA LEU A 346 -7.44 14.77 13.77
C LEU A 346 -6.00 15.02 14.24
N GLU A 347 -5.06 15.32 13.34
CA GLU A 347 -3.72 15.81 13.71
C GLU A 347 -3.82 17.10 14.51
N ARG A 348 -4.59 18.07 13.98
CA ARG A 348 -4.81 19.35 14.66
C ARG A 348 -5.52 19.17 16.00
N TRP A 349 -6.48 18.25 16.07
CA TRP A 349 -7.17 17.89 17.32
C TRP A 349 -6.19 17.33 18.36
N ALA A 350 -5.31 16.42 17.96
CA ALA A 350 -4.32 15.81 18.84
C ALA A 350 -3.29 16.84 19.33
N GLU A 351 -2.74 17.67 18.43
CA GLU A 351 -1.83 18.77 18.77
C GLU A 351 -2.44 19.69 19.83
N GLN A 352 -3.69 20.08 19.61
CA GLN A 352 -4.43 21.01 20.46
C GLN A 352 -4.79 20.42 21.84
N GLY A 353 -5.30 19.18 21.89
CA GLY A 353 -5.94 18.63 23.09
C GLY A 353 -5.28 17.40 23.71
N TYR A 354 -4.63 16.55 22.91
CA TYR A 354 -4.09 15.27 23.38
C TYR A 354 -2.69 15.46 24.01
N LYS A 355 -2.47 14.79 25.14
CA LYS A 355 -1.21 14.81 25.92
C LYS A 355 -0.82 13.40 26.42
N GLY A 356 -1.44 12.36 25.85
CA GLY A 356 -1.11 10.97 26.14
C GLY A 356 0.07 10.48 25.30
N ASN A 357 0.32 9.17 25.36
CA ASN A 357 1.42 8.51 24.66
C ASN A 357 0.99 7.80 23.36
N GLY A 358 -0.31 7.80 23.04
CA GLY A 358 -0.80 7.27 21.76
C GLY A 358 -0.53 8.24 20.61
N PHE A 359 -0.85 7.81 19.40
CA PHE A 359 -0.71 8.58 18.17
C PHE A 359 -1.98 8.47 17.32
N ASN A 360 -2.10 9.33 16.32
CA ASN A 360 -3.16 9.25 15.32
C ASN A 360 -2.71 8.27 14.21
N PRO A 361 -3.42 7.16 13.96
CA PRO A 361 -2.99 6.17 12.96
C PRO A 361 -3.00 6.70 11.52
N ALA A 362 -3.52 7.91 11.27
CA ALA A 362 -3.54 8.57 9.97
C ALA A 362 -2.55 9.75 9.84
N GLU A 363 -1.66 9.98 10.81
CA GLU A 363 -0.75 11.14 10.85
C GLU A 363 0.15 11.28 9.60
N GLY A 364 0.47 10.16 8.94
CA GLY A 364 1.32 10.11 7.75
C GLY A 364 0.58 10.20 6.40
N LEU A 365 -0.75 10.33 6.38
CA LEU A 365 -1.55 10.10 5.17
C LEU A 365 -1.18 11.00 3.98
N ILE A 366 -0.87 12.28 4.23
CA ILE A 366 -0.47 13.21 3.16
C ILE A 366 0.86 12.80 2.51
N ASN A 367 1.80 12.28 3.31
CA ASN A 367 3.10 11.81 2.84
C ASN A 367 2.96 10.51 2.03
N GLU A 368 2.09 9.59 2.48
CA GLU A 368 1.77 8.36 1.74
C GLU A 368 1.13 8.67 0.38
N LEU A 369 0.18 9.62 0.32
CA LEU A 369 -0.42 10.06 -0.94
C LEU A 369 0.60 10.71 -1.87
N ALA A 370 1.48 11.57 -1.34
CA ALA A 370 2.55 12.16 -2.14
C ALA A 370 3.50 11.08 -2.68
N GLY A 371 3.84 10.08 -1.87
CA GLY A 371 4.60 8.90 -2.30
C GLY A 371 3.92 8.12 -3.42
N ALA A 372 2.60 7.89 -3.32
CA ALA A 372 1.83 7.23 -4.37
C ALA A 372 1.82 8.03 -5.68
N TRP A 373 1.64 9.35 -5.61
CA TRP A 373 1.70 10.23 -6.79
C TRP A 373 3.08 10.25 -7.45
N LYS A 374 4.16 10.35 -6.67
CA LYS A 374 5.54 10.32 -7.18
C LYS A 374 5.84 9.06 -8.00
N HIS A 375 5.31 7.91 -7.58
CA HIS A 375 5.52 6.62 -8.26
C HIS A 375 4.42 6.31 -9.29
N SER A 376 3.43 7.18 -9.44
CA SER A 376 2.42 7.05 -10.48
C SER A 376 2.98 7.42 -11.86
N ARG A 377 2.20 7.15 -12.91
CA ARG A 377 2.45 7.62 -14.27
C ARG A 377 1.62 8.84 -14.64
N ALA A 378 1.20 9.63 -13.65
CA ALA A 378 0.47 10.88 -13.89
C ALA A 378 1.31 11.83 -14.77
N ARG A 379 0.62 12.68 -15.55
CA ARG A 379 1.30 13.67 -16.40
C ARG A 379 1.65 14.90 -15.56
N PRO A 380 2.61 15.74 -16.00
CA PRO A 380 3.13 16.84 -15.17
C PRO A 380 2.08 17.82 -14.63
N PHE A 381 0.96 17.98 -15.34
CA PHE A 381 -0.16 18.81 -14.93
C PHE A 381 -1.42 17.97 -14.73
N VAL A 382 -2.02 18.05 -13.55
CA VAL A 382 -3.22 17.29 -13.17
C VAL A 382 -4.39 18.23 -12.92
N HIS A 383 -5.44 18.13 -13.72
CA HIS A 383 -6.71 18.78 -13.46
C HIS A 383 -7.45 18.02 -12.35
N ILE A 384 -7.82 18.70 -11.29
CA ILE A 384 -8.59 18.12 -10.18
C ILE A 384 -10.06 18.42 -10.44
N MET A 385 -10.87 17.40 -10.73
CA MET A 385 -12.29 17.55 -11.02
C MET A 385 -13.12 17.26 -9.78
N GLN A 386 -13.82 18.27 -9.28
CA GLN A 386 -14.79 18.14 -8.19
C GLN A 386 -16.19 18.63 -8.59
N ASP A 387 -17.21 18.28 -7.82
CA ASP A 387 -18.51 18.93 -7.95
C ASP A 387 -18.51 20.33 -7.28
N LYS A 388 -19.63 21.04 -7.39
CA LYS A 388 -19.85 22.38 -6.81
C LYS A 388 -20.35 22.31 -5.37
N ASP A 389 -19.96 21.28 -4.64
CA ASP A 389 -20.26 21.12 -3.23
C ASP A 389 -19.12 21.64 -2.35
N ILE A 390 -19.47 22.41 -1.32
CA ILE A 390 -18.47 23.01 -0.43
C ILE A 390 -17.70 21.96 0.38
N GLU A 391 -18.32 20.81 0.63
CA GLU A 391 -17.73 19.66 1.32
C GLU A 391 -16.62 19.01 0.48
N GLU A 392 -16.68 19.10 -0.84
CA GLU A 392 -15.62 18.57 -1.71
C GLU A 392 -14.41 19.49 -1.83
N ASN A 393 -14.54 20.78 -1.47
CA ASN A 393 -13.45 21.74 -1.62
C ASN A 393 -12.22 21.34 -0.81
N TYR A 394 -12.40 21.00 0.48
CA TYR A 394 -11.26 20.62 1.33
C TYR A 394 -10.72 19.25 0.96
N HIS A 395 -11.55 18.35 0.41
CA HIS A 395 -11.09 17.04 -0.05
C HIS A 395 -10.22 17.19 -1.30
N ALA A 396 -10.65 18.01 -2.26
CA ALA A 396 -9.89 18.32 -3.46
C ALA A 396 -8.57 19.05 -3.14
N GLN A 397 -8.61 20.02 -2.23
CA GLN A 397 -7.42 20.77 -1.82
C GLN A 397 -6.43 19.91 -1.01
N PHE A 398 -6.91 18.93 -0.23
CA PHE A 398 -6.03 17.99 0.46
C PHE A 398 -5.26 17.13 -0.54
N MET A 399 -5.93 16.62 -1.58
CA MET A 399 -5.25 15.88 -2.65
C MET A 399 -4.33 16.78 -3.48
N GLU A 400 -4.74 18.02 -3.74
CA GLU A 400 -3.89 19.03 -4.39
C GLU A 400 -2.57 19.24 -3.64
N GLN A 401 -2.62 19.29 -2.32
CA GLN A 401 -1.41 19.43 -1.50
C GLN A 401 -0.48 18.21 -1.62
N ALA A 402 -1.03 16.99 -1.68
CA ALA A 402 -0.24 15.78 -1.93
C ALA A 402 0.40 15.78 -3.34
N LEU A 403 -0.35 16.20 -4.35
CA LEU A 403 0.13 16.36 -5.73
C LEU A 403 1.27 17.38 -5.82
N HIS A 404 1.12 18.55 -5.17
CA HIS A 404 2.17 19.57 -5.09
C HIS A 404 3.42 19.05 -4.37
N GLN A 405 3.26 18.34 -3.25
CA GLN A 405 4.38 17.70 -2.53
C GLN A 405 5.09 16.64 -3.39
N ALA A 406 4.36 15.99 -4.29
CA ALA A 406 4.91 15.06 -5.27
C ALA A 406 5.52 15.74 -6.52
N GLY A 407 5.44 17.07 -6.62
CA GLY A 407 6.04 17.85 -7.70
C GLY A 407 5.16 18.04 -8.95
N PHE A 408 3.85 17.76 -8.86
CA PHE A 408 2.90 18.01 -9.94
C PHE A 408 2.35 19.43 -9.89
N GLU A 409 2.05 20.00 -11.06
CA GLU A 409 1.22 21.20 -11.16
C GLU A 409 -0.26 20.81 -11.20
N THR A 410 -1.15 21.65 -10.67
CA THR A 410 -2.59 21.36 -10.63
C THR A 410 -3.47 22.56 -11.01
N ARG A 411 -4.73 22.25 -11.34
CA ARG A 411 -5.85 23.21 -11.34
C ARG A 411 -7.12 22.50 -10.91
N ILE A 412 -7.77 23.03 -9.88
CA ILE A 412 -9.10 22.58 -9.46
C ILE A 412 -10.17 23.13 -10.41
N LEU A 413 -10.98 22.23 -10.96
CA LEU A 413 -12.18 22.50 -11.75
C LEU A 413 -13.41 22.18 -10.90
N ARG A 414 -14.28 23.19 -10.69
CA ARG A 414 -15.49 23.07 -9.87
C ARG A 414 -16.72 22.97 -10.75
N GLY A 415 -17.28 21.76 -10.85
CA GLY A 415 -18.25 21.43 -11.89
C GLY A 415 -17.60 21.42 -13.29
N LEU A 416 -18.40 21.61 -14.34
CA LEU A 416 -17.96 21.38 -15.73
C LEU A 416 -17.98 22.65 -16.60
N ASP A 417 -18.45 23.78 -16.07
CA ASP A 417 -18.70 25.00 -16.87
C ASP A 417 -17.41 25.61 -17.47
N GLU A 418 -16.26 25.39 -16.84
CA GLU A 418 -14.97 25.89 -17.34
C GLU A 418 -14.41 25.06 -18.50
N LEU A 419 -14.97 23.88 -18.76
CA LEU A 419 -14.49 23.01 -19.81
C LEU A 419 -15.10 23.39 -21.16
N GLY A 420 -14.32 23.18 -22.21
CA GLY A 420 -14.78 23.38 -23.57
C GLY A 420 -14.01 22.54 -24.58
N TRP A 421 -14.40 22.68 -25.84
CA TRP A 421 -13.66 22.15 -26.97
C TRP A 421 -13.04 23.28 -27.79
N ASP A 422 -11.82 23.04 -28.27
CA ASP A 422 -11.26 23.87 -29.34
C ASP A 422 -11.92 23.57 -30.71
N ALA A 423 -11.46 24.25 -31.76
CA ALA A 423 -12.00 24.06 -33.11
C ALA A 423 -11.83 22.63 -33.67
N ALA A 424 -10.87 21.86 -33.14
CA ALA A 424 -10.60 20.48 -33.55
C ALA A 424 -11.30 19.44 -32.66
N GLY A 425 -11.98 19.85 -31.59
CA GLY A 425 -12.62 18.96 -30.63
C GLY A 425 -11.67 18.47 -29.51
N GLN A 426 -10.55 19.14 -29.29
CA GLN A 426 -9.67 18.89 -28.15
C GLN A 426 -10.28 19.48 -26.87
N LEU A 427 -10.20 18.73 -25.77
CA LEU A 427 -10.73 19.16 -24.49
C LEU A 427 -9.77 20.15 -23.82
N ILE A 428 -10.29 21.32 -23.47
CA ILE A 428 -9.55 22.43 -22.86
C ILE A 428 -10.26 22.93 -21.60
N ASP A 429 -9.50 23.54 -20.69
CA ASP A 429 -10.01 24.27 -19.55
C ASP A 429 -10.30 25.75 -19.87
N GLY A 430 -10.72 26.52 -18.87
CA GLY A 430 -11.10 27.93 -19.01
C GLY A 430 -9.93 28.87 -19.39
N GLU A 431 -8.68 28.41 -19.27
CA GLU A 431 -7.48 29.13 -19.70
C GLU A 431 -6.98 28.64 -21.07
N GLY A 432 -7.70 27.71 -21.70
CA GLY A 432 -7.35 27.12 -22.98
C GLY A 432 -6.24 26.06 -22.87
N ARG A 433 -5.89 25.59 -21.66
CA ARG A 433 -4.92 24.51 -21.48
C ARG A 433 -5.60 23.17 -21.76
N LEU A 434 -4.87 22.27 -22.43
CA LEU A 434 -5.37 20.92 -22.72
C LEU A 434 -5.57 20.12 -21.43
N VAL A 435 -6.77 19.57 -21.28
CA VAL A 435 -7.12 18.66 -20.18
C VAL A 435 -6.78 17.24 -20.61
N ASN A 436 -5.78 16.65 -19.97
CA ASN A 436 -5.19 15.39 -20.44
C ASN A 436 -4.76 14.45 -19.28
N CYS A 437 -4.75 14.93 -18.05
CA CYS A 437 -4.58 14.11 -16.84
C CYS A 437 -5.52 14.66 -15.78
N VAL A 438 -6.32 13.78 -15.17
CA VAL A 438 -7.38 14.16 -14.24
C VAL A 438 -7.27 13.31 -12.98
N TRP A 439 -7.44 13.92 -11.82
CA TRP A 439 -7.88 13.24 -10.61
C TRP A 439 -9.31 13.70 -10.31
N LYS A 440 -10.22 12.78 -9.99
CA LYS A 440 -11.65 13.09 -9.82
C LYS A 440 -12.14 12.76 -8.40
N THR A 441 -13.07 13.58 -7.89
CA THR A 441 -13.92 13.21 -6.73
C THR A 441 -15.19 12.48 -7.17
N TRP A 442 -15.64 12.73 -8.41
CA TRP A 442 -16.80 12.08 -9.02
C TRP A 442 -16.66 10.56 -9.03
N ALA A 443 -17.72 9.84 -8.66
CA ALA A 443 -17.83 8.40 -8.87
C ALA A 443 -17.91 8.07 -10.37
N TRP A 444 -17.30 6.95 -10.80
CA TRP A 444 -17.43 6.46 -12.18
C TRP A 444 -18.88 6.11 -12.54
N GLU A 445 -19.69 5.69 -11.57
CA GLU A 445 -21.11 5.40 -11.80
C GLU A 445 -21.90 6.61 -12.32
N THR A 446 -21.59 7.83 -11.87
CA THR A 446 -22.21 9.06 -12.40
C THR A 446 -21.93 9.22 -13.90
N ALA A 447 -20.74 8.83 -14.35
CA ALA A 447 -20.42 8.82 -15.78
C ALA A 447 -21.14 7.66 -16.51
N PHE A 448 -21.29 6.50 -15.87
CA PHE A 448 -22.00 5.37 -16.47
C PHE A 448 -23.50 5.66 -16.65
N ASP A 449 -24.11 6.39 -15.73
CA ASP A 449 -25.51 6.84 -15.86
C ASP A 449 -25.75 7.69 -17.11
N GLN A 450 -24.81 8.57 -17.47
CA GLN A 450 -24.90 9.35 -18.72
C GLN A 450 -24.85 8.49 -19.99
N ILE A 451 -24.34 7.26 -19.92
CA ILE A 451 -24.42 6.27 -21.00
C ILE A 451 -25.79 5.57 -20.96
N ARG A 452 -26.27 5.21 -19.77
CA ARG A 452 -27.58 4.57 -19.56
C ARG A 452 -28.73 5.48 -20.03
N GLU A 453 -28.61 6.78 -19.85
CA GLU A 453 -29.59 7.79 -20.32
C GLU A 453 -29.82 7.78 -21.84
N VAL A 454 -28.82 7.33 -22.61
CA VAL A 454 -28.90 7.28 -24.09
C VAL A 454 -29.08 5.86 -24.63
N SER A 455 -29.36 4.88 -23.76
CA SER A 455 -29.38 3.42 -24.04
C SER A 455 -30.34 2.99 -25.16
N ASP A 456 -31.35 3.80 -25.51
CA ASP A 456 -32.31 3.49 -26.59
C ASP A 456 -31.70 3.50 -28.01
N ARG A 457 -30.43 3.91 -28.15
CA ARG A 457 -29.70 3.93 -29.44
C ARG A 457 -28.53 2.96 -29.42
N GLU A 458 -28.36 2.21 -30.50
CA GLU A 458 -27.14 1.42 -30.70
C GLU A 458 -25.98 2.34 -31.09
N PHE A 459 -24.94 2.38 -30.25
CA PHE A 459 -23.70 3.11 -30.53
C PHE A 459 -22.56 2.15 -30.80
N ALA A 460 -21.72 2.48 -31.78
CA ALA A 460 -20.50 1.73 -32.08
C ALA A 460 -19.35 2.00 -31.07
N ALA A 461 -19.47 3.05 -30.25
CA ALA A 461 -18.50 3.45 -29.24
C ALA A 461 -19.22 4.17 -28.08
N VAL A 462 -18.49 4.46 -27.00
CA VAL A 462 -19.00 5.30 -25.90
C VAL A 462 -19.49 6.64 -26.46
N PRO A 463 -20.71 7.09 -26.14
CA PRO A 463 -21.35 8.26 -26.76
C PRO A 463 -20.86 9.60 -26.16
N ILE A 464 -19.53 9.82 -26.22
CA ILE A 464 -18.91 11.09 -25.85
C ILE A 464 -19.08 12.14 -26.95
N ARG A 465 -19.17 13.41 -26.56
CA ARG A 465 -19.14 14.58 -27.45
C ARG A 465 -17.69 15.02 -27.67
N THR A 466 -17.37 15.44 -28.88
CA THR A 466 -16.10 16.08 -29.25
C THR A 466 -16.33 17.50 -29.79
N GLY A 467 -17.39 18.13 -29.29
CA GLY A 467 -17.93 19.41 -29.76
C GLY A 467 -19.43 19.50 -29.49
N HIS A 468 -19.91 20.67 -29.10
CA HIS A 468 -21.33 20.97 -28.87
C HIS A 468 -21.63 22.43 -29.24
N PRO A 469 -22.81 22.78 -29.79
CA PRO A 469 -23.10 24.16 -30.22
C PRO A 469 -23.01 25.20 -29.09
N GLN A 470 -23.33 24.79 -27.86
CA GLN A 470 -23.22 25.63 -26.66
C GLN A 470 -21.90 25.41 -25.89
N ASN A 471 -20.99 24.60 -26.42
CA ASN A 471 -19.75 24.19 -25.76
C ASN A 471 -19.98 23.48 -24.40
N GLU A 472 -21.11 22.81 -24.25
CA GLU A 472 -21.52 22.13 -23.02
C GLU A 472 -20.85 20.75 -22.90
N VAL A 473 -19.83 20.65 -22.06
CA VAL A 473 -19.09 19.43 -21.74
C VAL A 473 -19.76 18.66 -20.59
N ARG A 474 -19.96 17.36 -20.77
CA ARG A 474 -20.45 16.45 -19.71
C ARG A 474 -19.31 15.66 -19.07
N LEU A 475 -19.55 15.05 -17.93
CA LEU A 475 -18.57 14.23 -17.22
C LEU A 475 -17.99 13.11 -18.10
N ILE A 476 -18.84 12.35 -18.82
CA ILE A 476 -18.36 11.31 -19.74
C ILE A 476 -17.47 11.84 -20.87
N ASP A 477 -17.70 13.08 -21.30
CA ASP A 477 -16.95 13.69 -22.39
C ASP A 477 -15.50 14.01 -21.98
N VAL A 478 -15.22 13.98 -20.66
CA VAL A 478 -13.87 14.06 -20.08
C VAL A 478 -13.35 12.67 -19.73
N LEU A 479 -14.04 11.97 -18.84
CA LEU A 479 -13.50 10.77 -18.18
C LEU A 479 -13.32 9.59 -19.16
N LEU A 480 -14.16 9.52 -20.19
CA LEU A 480 -14.10 8.49 -21.23
C LEU A 480 -13.46 8.99 -22.52
N ARG A 481 -12.77 10.13 -22.47
CA ARG A 481 -11.97 10.63 -23.60
C ARG A 481 -10.63 9.85 -23.66
N PRO A 482 -10.32 9.12 -24.75
CA PRO A 482 -9.23 8.14 -24.78
C PRO A 482 -7.85 8.64 -24.36
N GLU A 483 -7.54 9.90 -24.67
CA GLU A 483 -6.25 10.52 -24.38
C GLU A 483 -6.13 11.11 -22.97
N VAL A 484 -7.22 11.16 -22.20
CA VAL A 484 -7.23 11.66 -20.82
C VAL A 484 -6.86 10.51 -19.88
N LEU A 485 -5.79 10.69 -19.10
CA LEU A 485 -5.40 9.76 -18.05
C LEU A 485 -6.14 10.13 -16.75
N VAL A 486 -7.07 9.30 -16.30
CA VAL A 486 -7.94 9.58 -15.15
C VAL A 486 -7.50 8.78 -13.92
N PHE A 487 -7.42 9.40 -12.76
CA PHE A 487 -7.23 8.76 -11.46
C PHE A 487 -8.50 8.88 -10.63
#